data_AF-A0A9D5RGZ7-F1
#
_entry.id   AF-A0A9D5RGZ7-F1
#
_cell.length_a   1.000
_cell.length_b   1.000
_cell.length_c   1.000
_cell.angle_alpha   90.00
_cell.angle_beta   90.00
_cell.angle_gamma   90.00
#
_symmetry.space_group_name_H-M   'P 1'
#
loop_
_entity.id
_entity.type
_entity.pdbx_description
1 polymer ?
#
loop_
_entity_poly.entity_id
_entity_poly.type
_entity_poly.pdbx_seq_one_letter_code
_entity_poly.pdbx_strand_id
1 'polypeptide(L)'
;MPYHATMIHHHILWGDGYEMAEYKRRWGDRRDGRRVKAAGLQTVMGYILPKRTECEVYLHDVIDATALVEYLQKKNAEHPDYKSTVFHCAVLAIARMINERPKMNRFIQGYRMYERYEISMSFVVKRRFADQGEESLMVVVPRDDETLDTLSRKIHGDVQKTRQSEHSTGGIDSIIDGFAKIPRPILMVALKIVRWLDFWGKNLKVLTDGDPNYTTVLLSNLGSIHCPSVYHHLNNYGTNSLMVTIGTLHKEEMLMPDGTKQIRDVIDLGATLDERIADGFYFARSLKLVKHIFAHPELLDRPFAEPSGFTFE
;
A
#
# COMPACT_ATOMS: atom_id res chain seq x y z
N MET A 1 -20.12 29.21 -15.83
CA MET A 1 -19.13 28.24 -16.37
C MET A 1 -19.44 26.89 -15.74
N PRO A 2 -19.87 25.88 -16.49
CA PRO A 2 -20.31 24.61 -15.91
C PRO A 2 -19.10 23.81 -15.43
N TYR A 3 -19.22 23.28 -14.21
CA TYR A 3 -18.26 22.38 -13.58
C TYR A 3 -18.12 21.11 -14.42
N HIS A 4 -16.92 20.84 -14.92
CA HIS A 4 -16.55 19.50 -15.39
C HIS A 4 -16.61 18.55 -14.19
N ALA A 5 -17.66 17.73 -14.13
CA ALA A 5 -17.70 16.56 -13.26
C ALA A 5 -16.57 15.63 -13.71
N THR A 6 -15.50 15.53 -12.91
CA THR A 6 -14.46 14.53 -13.10
C THR A 6 -15.11 13.16 -12.84
N MET A 7 -15.38 12.41 -13.91
CA MET A 7 -15.87 11.04 -13.82
C MET A 7 -14.78 10.16 -13.22
N ILE A 8 -15.11 9.43 -12.15
CA ILE A 8 -14.20 8.47 -11.50
C ILE A 8 -14.77 7.09 -11.77
N HIS A 9 -14.02 6.28 -12.50
CA HIS A 9 -14.37 4.89 -12.78
C HIS A 9 -14.08 4.04 -11.53
N HIS A 10 -15.04 3.19 -11.15
CA HIS A 10 -14.92 2.33 -9.96
C HIS A 10 -15.17 0.87 -10.33
N HIS A 11 -14.39 -0.01 -9.72
CA HIS A 11 -14.72 -1.43 -9.60
C HIS A 11 -15.50 -1.63 -8.31
N ILE A 12 -16.74 -2.09 -8.43
CA ILE A 12 -17.53 -2.52 -7.27
C ILE A 12 -17.79 -4.01 -7.44
N LEU A 13 -17.17 -4.83 -6.59
CA LEU A 13 -17.54 -6.23 -6.45
C LEU A 13 -18.86 -6.29 -5.65
N TRP A 14 -19.98 -6.34 -6.34
CA TRP A 14 -21.18 -7.00 -5.82
C TRP A 14 -21.19 -8.43 -6.37
N GLY A 15 -21.75 -9.37 -5.60
CA GLY A 15 -21.83 -10.78 -5.99
C GLY A 15 -22.28 -10.93 -7.45
N ASP A 16 -21.53 -11.75 -8.18
CA ASP A 16 -21.73 -12.12 -9.58
C ASP A 16 -21.74 -10.97 -10.59
N GLY A 17 -20.56 -10.40 -10.89
CA GLY A 17 -20.32 -9.62 -12.10
C GLY A 17 -19.51 -8.33 -11.87
N TYR A 18 -18.51 -8.11 -12.73
CA TYR A 18 -17.76 -6.86 -12.82
C TYR A 18 -18.62 -5.79 -13.51
N GLU A 19 -19.48 -5.09 -12.77
CA GLU A 19 -20.16 -3.89 -13.29
C GLU A 19 -19.44 -2.61 -12.87
N MET A 20 -18.97 -1.85 -13.86
CA MET A 20 -18.40 -0.51 -13.73
C MET A 20 -19.51 0.51 -13.43
N ALA A 21 -20.06 0.50 -12.22
CA ALA A 21 -21.06 1.48 -11.82
C ALA A 21 -20.38 2.82 -11.46
N GLU A 22 -20.71 3.89 -12.18
CA GLU A 22 -20.28 5.25 -11.85
C GLU A 22 -20.81 5.67 -10.47
N TYR A 23 -19.92 5.87 -9.51
CA TYR A 23 -20.29 6.31 -8.16
C TYR A 23 -20.50 7.83 -8.13
N LYS A 24 -21.74 8.25 -7.87
CA LYS A 24 -22.04 9.66 -7.58
C LYS A 24 -21.71 9.99 -6.14
N ARG A 25 -20.77 10.93 -5.93
CA ARG A 25 -20.36 11.42 -4.61
C ARG A 25 -21.55 11.90 -3.79
N ARG A 26 -21.54 11.56 -2.50
CA ARG A 26 -22.61 11.84 -1.54
C ARG A 26 -22.12 12.82 -0.48
N TRP A 27 -23.07 13.43 0.23
CA TRP A 27 -22.75 14.28 1.37
C TRP A 27 -22.03 13.48 2.46
N GLY A 28 -20.89 14.01 2.91
CA GLY A 28 -20.02 13.36 3.90
C GLY A 28 -18.91 12.50 3.29
N ASP A 29 -18.83 12.35 1.97
CA ASP A 29 -17.69 11.74 1.30
C ASP A 29 -16.46 12.66 1.35
N ARG A 30 -15.29 12.05 1.45
CA ARG A 30 -14.01 12.74 1.33
C ARG A 30 -13.56 12.78 -0.13
N ARG A 31 -12.48 13.51 -0.40
CA ARG A 31 -11.82 13.48 -1.72
C ARG A 31 -11.19 12.11 -2.00
N ASP A 32 -10.59 11.52 -0.98
CA ASP A 32 -9.80 10.28 -1.05
C ASP A 32 -10.62 9.01 -0.76
N GLY A 33 -11.92 9.13 -0.45
CA GLY A 33 -12.78 7.97 -0.26
C GLY A 33 -14.25 8.30 -0.01
N ARG A 34 -15.10 7.30 -0.24
CA ARG A 34 -16.53 7.32 0.08
C ARG A 34 -16.78 6.91 1.51
N ARG A 35 -17.77 7.50 2.16
CA ARG A 35 -18.16 7.12 3.51
C ARG A 35 -18.88 5.77 3.48
N VAL A 36 -18.43 4.83 4.30
CA VAL A 36 -19.06 3.51 4.44
C VAL A 36 -19.62 3.32 5.85
N LYS A 37 -20.70 2.53 5.97
CA LYS A 37 -21.24 2.17 7.28
C LYS A 37 -20.35 1.08 7.87
N ALA A 38 -19.89 1.31 9.10
CA ALA A 38 -19.16 0.32 9.88
C ALA A 38 -20.15 -0.49 10.75
N ALA A 39 -19.76 -1.69 11.17
CA ALA A 39 -20.51 -2.42 12.17
C ALA A 39 -20.40 -1.71 13.55
N GLY A 40 -21.26 -2.12 14.50
CA GLY A 40 -21.39 -1.43 15.79
C GLY A 40 -20.07 -1.32 16.55
N LEU A 41 -19.32 -2.43 16.65
CA LEU A 41 -18.03 -2.48 17.32
C LEU A 41 -17.02 -1.50 16.69
N GLN A 42 -16.80 -1.58 15.36
CA GLN A 42 -15.86 -0.69 14.66
C GLN A 42 -16.28 0.78 14.76
N THR A 43 -17.59 1.06 14.79
CA THR A 43 -18.11 2.41 15.01
C THR A 43 -17.70 2.92 16.38
N VAL A 44 -17.94 2.14 17.44
CA VAL A 44 -17.59 2.51 18.82
C VAL A 44 -16.07 2.63 19.01
N MET A 45 -15.29 1.70 18.44
CA MET A 45 -13.83 1.74 18.48
C MET A 45 -13.29 3.05 17.88
N GLY A 46 -13.90 3.56 16.82
CA GLY A 46 -13.54 4.86 16.24
C GLY A 46 -13.58 6.02 17.24
N TYR A 47 -14.44 5.96 18.26
CA TYR A 47 -14.55 6.98 19.32
C TYR A 47 -13.70 6.66 20.55
N ILE A 48 -13.57 5.39 20.93
CA ILE A 48 -12.79 4.96 22.11
C ILE A 48 -11.29 5.04 21.83
N LEU A 49 -10.88 4.64 20.63
CA LEU A 49 -9.49 4.60 20.19
C LEU A 49 -9.32 5.54 18.98
N PRO A 50 -9.24 6.87 19.22
CA PRO A 50 -9.26 7.84 18.15
C PRO A 50 -7.95 7.85 17.35
N LYS A 51 -6.82 7.47 17.95
CA LYS A 51 -5.50 7.47 17.29
C LYS A 51 -5.23 6.12 16.62
N ARG A 52 -4.59 6.14 15.44
CA ARG A 52 -4.20 4.91 14.72
C ARG A 52 -3.20 4.08 15.51
N THR A 53 -2.24 4.75 16.15
CA THR A 53 -1.22 4.11 17.01
C THR A 53 -1.81 3.43 18.25
N GLU A 54 -3.08 3.64 18.57
CA GLU A 54 -3.80 2.98 19.67
C GLU A 54 -4.63 1.78 19.16
N CYS A 55 -4.67 1.55 17.83
CA CYS A 55 -5.50 0.53 17.15
C CYS A 55 -4.66 -0.41 16.27
N GLU A 56 -3.36 -0.54 16.57
CA GLU A 56 -2.45 -1.30 15.73
C GLU A 56 -2.55 -2.78 16.02
N VAL A 57 -2.78 -3.56 14.98
CA VAL A 57 -2.56 -5.00 15.01
C VAL A 57 -1.36 -5.28 14.13
N TYR A 58 -0.36 -5.95 14.71
CA TYR A 58 0.83 -6.37 14.00
C TYR A 58 0.77 -7.85 13.67
N LEU A 59 1.11 -8.17 12.44
CA LEU A 59 1.27 -9.52 11.95
C LEU A 59 2.68 -9.66 11.37
N HIS A 60 3.38 -10.72 11.78
CA HIS A 60 4.65 -11.14 11.19
C HIS A 60 4.47 -12.54 10.59
N ASP A 61 4.93 -12.74 9.36
CA ASP A 61 4.84 -14.03 8.70
C ASP A 61 6.06 -14.27 7.80
N VAL A 62 6.49 -15.54 7.73
CA VAL A 62 7.56 -16.00 6.85
C VAL A 62 6.91 -16.61 5.62
N ILE A 63 7.18 -16.03 4.45
CA ILE A 63 6.57 -16.44 3.19
C ILE A 63 7.60 -17.21 2.36
N ASP A 64 7.28 -18.45 1.99
CA ASP A 64 8.04 -19.20 0.98
C ASP A 64 7.92 -18.50 -0.37
N ALA A 65 9.05 -18.02 -0.88
CA ALA A 65 9.20 -17.32 -2.13
C ALA A 65 10.00 -18.15 -3.15
N THR A 66 10.24 -19.44 -2.90
CA THR A 66 11.06 -20.31 -3.77
C THR A 66 10.52 -20.36 -5.19
N ALA A 67 9.22 -20.65 -5.35
CA ALA A 67 8.56 -20.66 -6.67
C ALA A 67 8.64 -19.29 -7.36
N LEU A 68 8.44 -18.20 -6.60
CA LEU A 68 8.54 -16.83 -7.09
C LEU A 68 9.96 -16.49 -7.57
N VAL A 69 10.99 -16.91 -6.84
CA VAL A 69 12.40 -16.69 -7.21
C VAL A 69 12.75 -17.45 -8.48
N GLU A 70 12.37 -18.71 -8.59
CA GLU A 70 12.58 -19.51 -9.81
C GLU A 70 11.87 -18.89 -11.03
N TYR A 71 10.63 -18.45 -10.84
CA TYR A 71 9.86 -17.74 -11.86
C TYR A 71 10.57 -16.45 -12.30
N LEU A 72 11.02 -15.63 -11.35
CA LEU A 72 11.74 -14.39 -11.64
C LEU A 72 13.07 -14.64 -12.36
N GLN A 73 13.79 -15.71 -12.02
CA GLN A 73 15.03 -16.08 -12.72
C GLN A 73 14.77 -16.39 -14.19
N LYS A 74 13.73 -17.18 -14.50
CA LYS A 74 13.33 -17.49 -15.88
C LYS A 74 12.90 -16.22 -16.63
N LYS A 75 11.98 -15.44 -16.05
CA LYS A 75 11.45 -14.22 -16.67
C LYS A 75 12.52 -13.16 -16.91
N ASN A 76 13.45 -12.97 -15.97
CA ASN A 76 14.55 -12.02 -16.14
C ASN A 76 15.63 -12.51 -17.11
N ALA A 77 15.72 -13.81 -17.39
CA ALA A 77 16.61 -14.33 -18.43
C ALA A 77 16.06 -14.05 -19.84
N GLU A 78 14.73 -14.03 -19.99
CA GLU A 78 14.03 -13.71 -21.25
C GLU A 78 14.04 -12.20 -21.57
N HIS A 79 14.14 -11.35 -20.54
CA HIS A 79 14.13 -9.89 -20.67
C HIS A 79 15.39 -9.25 -20.02
N PRO A 80 16.53 -9.16 -20.74
CA PRO A 80 17.78 -8.66 -20.16
C PRO A 80 17.78 -7.15 -19.87
N ASP A 81 16.93 -6.37 -20.52
CA ASP A 81 16.95 -4.90 -20.47
C ASP A 81 16.45 -4.31 -19.14
N TYR A 82 15.58 -5.02 -18.42
CA TYR A 82 15.14 -4.65 -17.07
C TYR A 82 14.80 -5.90 -16.27
N LYS A 83 15.02 -5.85 -14.95
CA LYS A 83 14.78 -6.98 -14.06
C LYS A 83 13.58 -6.73 -13.17
N SER A 84 12.63 -7.66 -13.19
CA SER A 84 11.59 -7.76 -12.18
C SER A 84 12.20 -8.25 -10.86
N THR A 85 11.79 -7.66 -9.75
CA THR A 85 12.31 -7.99 -8.42
C THR A 85 11.20 -8.58 -7.56
N VAL A 86 11.57 -9.22 -6.46
CA VAL A 86 10.58 -9.71 -5.49
C VAL A 86 9.75 -8.55 -4.92
N PHE A 87 10.34 -7.36 -4.77
CA PHE A 87 9.58 -6.18 -4.37
C PHE A 87 8.48 -5.81 -5.36
N HIS A 88 8.74 -5.85 -6.68
CA HIS A 88 7.68 -5.60 -7.68
C HIS A 88 6.55 -6.63 -7.58
N CYS A 89 6.90 -7.89 -7.34
CA CYS A 89 5.92 -8.96 -7.13
C CYS A 89 5.10 -8.72 -5.86
N ALA A 90 5.74 -8.32 -4.76
CA ALA A 90 5.06 -7.98 -3.52
C ALA A 90 4.10 -6.80 -3.67
N VAL A 91 4.52 -5.73 -4.38
CA VAL A 91 3.66 -4.58 -4.67
C VAL A 91 2.38 -5.04 -5.39
N LEU A 92 2.51 -5.83 -6.45
CA LEU A 92 1.35 -6.31 -7.21
C LEU A 92 0.51 -7.31 -6.43
N ALA A 93 1.14 -8.23 -5.69
CA ALA A 93 0.43 -9.22 -4.87
C ALA A 93 -0.39 -8.55 -3.75
N ILE A 94 0.16 -7.53 -3.08
CA ILE A 94 -0.57 -6.77 -2.06
C ILE A 94 -1.68 -5.95 -2.69
N ALA A 95 -1.43 -5.31 -3.84
CA ALA A 95 -2.47 -4.59 -4.57
C ALA A 95 -3.63 -5.53 -4.94
N ARG A 96 -3.34 -6.70 -5.51
CA ARG A 96 -4.35 -7.73 -5.84
C ARG A 96 -5.12 -8.19 -4.61
N MET A 97 -4.41 -8.41 -3.52
CA MET A 97 -5.04 -8.75 -2.24
C MET A 97 -6.03 -7.67 -1.81
N ILE A 98 -5.66 -6.38 -1.88
CA ILE A 98 -6.55 -5.28 -1.52
C ILE A 98 -7.76 -5.20 -2.45
N ASN A 99 -7.57 -5.46 -3.75
CA ASN A 99 -8.64 -5.49 -4.75
C ASN A 99 -9.69 -6.56 -4.43
N GLU A 100 -9.24 -7.78 -4.11
CA GLU A 100 -10.13 -8.90 -3.74
C GLU A 100 -10.65 -8.81 -2.30
N ARG A 101 -10.01 -7.99 -1.46
CA ARG A 101 -10.33 -7.81 -0.05
C ARG A 101 -10.64 -6.35 0.25
N PRO A 102 -11.79 -5.81 -0.21
CA PRO A 102 -12.08 -4.37 -0.18
C PRO A 102 -12.08 -3.72 1.21
N LYS A 103 -12.27 -4.47 2.32
CA LYS A 103 -12.09 -3.89 3.67
C LYS A 103 -10.65 -3.40 3.90
N MET A 104 -9.65 -3.98 3.23
CA MET A 104 -8.25 -3.53 3.26
C MET A 104 -8.07 -2.18 2.56
N ASN A 105 -9.01 -1.75 1.71
CA ASN A 105 -8.97 -0.42 1.09
C ASN A 105 -9.74 0.64 1.90
N ARG A 106 -9.89 0.43 3.22
CA ARG A 106 -10.63 1.31 4.11
C ARG A 106 -9.72 2.06 5.06
N PHE A 107 -10.23 3.16 5.59
CA PHE A 107 -9.56 3.95 6.61
C PHE A 107 -10.54 4.67 7.54
N ILE A 108 -10.04 5.06 8.71
CA ILE A 108 -10.78 5.87 9.68
C ILE A 108 -10.27 7.31 9.66
N GLN A 109 -11.20 8.27 9.61
CA GLN A 109 -10.92 9.68 9.80
C GLN A 109 -12.13 10.42 10.39
N GLY A 110 -11.91 11.32 11.35
CA GLY A 110 -13.01 12.06 11.97
C GLY A 110 -14.12 11.15 12.54
N TYR A 111 -13.71 10.05 13.18
CA TYR A 111 -14.57 9.01 13.78
C TYR A 111 -15.50 8.28 12.79
N ARG A 112 -15.15 8.31 11.50
CA ARG A 112 -15.94 7.71 10.43
C ARG A 112 -15.07 6.80 9.58
N MET A 113 -15.68 5.73 9.08
CA MET A 113 -15.05 4.81 8.16
C MET A 113 -15.29 5.24 6.71
N TYR A 114 -14.23 5.14 5.92
CA TYR A 114 -14.23 5.42 4.50
C TYR A 114 -13.60 4.26 3.74
N GLU A 115 -14.00 4.10 2.49
CA GLU A 115 -13.38 3.21 1.53
C GLU A 115 -12.80 4.05 0.41
N ARG A 116 -11.53 3.84 0.07
CA ARG A 116 -10.83 4.65 -0.94
C ARG A 116 -11.40 4.37 -2.32
N TYR A 117 -11.28 5.39 -3.17
CA TYR A 117 -11.72 5.32 -4.55
C TYR A 117 -10.76 4.53 -5.45
N GLU A 118 -9.48 4.53 -5.09
CA GLU A 118 -8.40 3.89 -5.81
C GLU A 118 -7.55 3.07 -4.83
N ILE A 119 -6.79 2.11 -5.37
CA ILE A 119 -5.76 1.38 -4.63
C ILE A 119 -4.42 2.03 -4.96
N SER A 120 -3.81 2.63 -3.96
CA SER A 120 -2.55 3.37 -4.09
C SER A 120 -1.49 2.80 -3.16
N MET A 121 -0.34 2.48 -3.74
CA MET A 121 0.80 1.89 -3.07
C MET A 121 1.89 2.96 -2.96
N SER A 122 2.39 3.25 -1.78
CA SER A 122 3.54 4.14 -1.61
C SER A 122 4.76 3.41 -1.10
N PHE A 123 5.94 3.93 -1.39
CA PHE A 123 7.19 3.44 -0.83
C PHE A 123 8.26 4.53 -0.87
N VAL A 124 9.24 4.41 0.03
CA VAL A 124 10.39 5.32 0.10
C VAL A 124 11.51 4.78 -0.78
N VAL A 125 12.13 5.67 -1.56
CA VAL A 125 13.27 5.34 -2.41
C VAL A 125 14.45 6.19 -2.01
N LYS A 126 15.53 5.53 -1.59
CA LYS A 126 16.83 6.18 -1.46
C LYS A 126 17.42 6.48 -2.83
N ARG A 127 17.81 7.74 -3.03
CA ARG A 127 18.51 8.19 -4.24
C ARG A 127 19.92 7.63 -4.31
N ARG A 128 20.59 7.59 -3.16
CA ARG A 128 21.92 6.98 -2.98
C ARG A 128 21.89 6.10 -1.74
N PHE A 129 22.51 4.92 -1.83
CA PHE A 129 22.70 4.03 -0.69
C PHE A 129 23.84 4.54 0.20
N ALA A 130 23.58 5.66 0.87
CA ALA A 130 24.46 6.29 1.84
C ALA A 130 23.62 6.85 3.00
N ASP A 131 24.24 7.07 4.15
CA ASP A 131 23.55 7.59 5.33
C ASP A 131 23.01 9.00 5.10
N GLN A 132 23.72 9.82 4.33
CA GLN A 132 23.30 11.16 3.91
C GLN A 132 22.55 11.16 2.56
N GLY A 133 22.19 9.99 2.05
CA GLY A 133 21.44 9.88 0.81
C GLY A 133 20.03 10.41 0.98
N GLU A 134 19.63 11.37 0.15
CA GLU A 134 18.26 11.86 0.09
C GLU A 134 17.27 10.73 -0.19
N GLU A 135 16.13 10.79 0.49
CA GLU A 135 14.99 9.92 0.31
C GLU A 135 13.93 10.65 -0.51
N SER A 136 13.23 9.92 -1.36
CA SER A 136 12.10 10.45 -2.13
C SER A 136 10.92 9.51 -2.01
N LEU A 137 9.74 10.12 -2.01
CA LEU A 137 8.47 9.44 -1.80
C LEU A 137 7.86 9.08 -3.16
N MET A 138 7.53 7.81 -3.35
CA MET A 138 6.91 7.34 -4.58
C MET A 138 5.51 6.80 -4.30
N VAL A 139 4.60 7.06 -5.24
CA VAL A 139 3.23 6.56 -5.21
C VAL A 139 2.94 5.90 -6.56
N VAL A 140 2.42 4.68 -6.50
CA VAL A 140 2.04 3.87 -7.65
C VAL A 140 0.58 3.48 -7.50
N VAL A 141 -0.21 3.79 -8.51
CA VAL A 141 -1.61 3.35 -8.64
C VAL A 141 -1.64 2.31 -9.75
N PRO A 142 -1.92 1.03 -9.44
CA PRO A 142 -2.09 -0.01 -10.45
C PRO A 142 -3.30 0.28 -11.35
N ARG A 143 -3.16 0.04 -12.66
CA ARG A 143 -4.28 0.05 -13.61
C ARG A 143 -4.80 -1.36 -13.82
N ASP A 144 -6.06 -1.48 -14.21
CA ASP A 144 -6.77 -2.76 -14.32
C ASP A 144 -6.07 -3.79 -15.23
N ASP A 145 -5.45 -3.30 -16.30
CA ASP A 145 -4.72 -4.07 -17.30
C ASP A 145 -3.24 -4.29 -16.93
N GLU A 146 -2.74 -3.70 -15.84
CA GLU A 146 -1.34 -3.84 -15.46
C GLU A 146 -1.03 -5.27 -14.98
N THR A 147 0.04 -5.83 -15.53
CA THR A 147 0.67 -7.09 -15.11
C THR A 147 1.97 -6.80 -14.37
N LEU A 148 2.64 -7.83 -13.85
CA LEU A 148 3.97 -7.70 -13.25
C LEU A 148 4.95 -6.98 -14.18
N ASP A 149 4.83 -7.24 -15.46
CA ASP A 149 5.76 -6.77 -16.46
C ASP A 149 5.64 -5.25 -16.68
N THR A 150 4.41 -4.77 -16.88
CA THR A 150 4.11 -3.35 -17.04
C THR A 150 4.37 -2.58 -15.75
N LEU A 151 3.99 -3.14 -14.59
CA LEU A 151 4.19 -2.51 -13.30
C LEU A 151 5.68 -2.43 -12.95
N SER A 152 6.45 -3.49 -13.19
CA SER A 152 7.90 -3.50 -12.96
C SER A 152 8.61 -2.45 -13.79
N ARG A 153 8.27 -2.32 -15.08
CA ARG A 153 8.84 -1.28 -15.95
C ARG A 153 8.51 0.13 -15.46
N LYS A 154 7.26 0.37 -15.05
CA LYS A 154 6.80 1.66 -14.50
C LYS A 154 7.60 2.01 -13.24
N ILE A 155 7.64 1.11 -12.26
CA ILE A 155 8.39 1.31 -11.02
C ILE A 155 9.88 1.52 -11.31
N HIS A 156 10.48 0.67 -12.16
CA HIS A 156 11.89 0.77 -12.49
C HIS A 156 12.24 2.11 -13.14
N GLY A 157 11.45 2.53 -14.14
CA GLY A 157 11.64 3.81 -14.83
C GLY A 157 11.51 5.00 -13.89
N ASP A 158 10.49 5.00 -13.02
CA ASP A 158 10.29 6.10 -12.08
C ASP A 158 11.39 6.13 -11.00
N VAL A 159 11.84 4.96 -10.50
CA VAL A 159 12.98 4.85 -9.57
C VAL A 159 14.27 5.36 -10.21
N GLN A 160 14.54 5.00 -11.46
CA GLN A 160 15.73 5.47 -12.18
C GLN A 160 15.72 6.98 -12.36
N LYS A 161 14.58 7.56 -12.77
CA LYS A 161 14.43 9.03 -12.88
C LYS A 161 14.69 9.73 -11.55
N THR A 162 14.11 9.22 -10.46
CA THR A 162 14.29 9.78 -9.11
C THR A 162 15.73 9.69 -8.62
N ARG A 163 16.47 8.63 -8.99
CA ARG A 163 17.89 8.49 -8.66
C ARG A 163 18.81 9.38 -9.49
N GLN A 164 18.40 9.71 -10.73
CA GLN A 164 19.16 10.59 -11.62
C GLN A 164 18.94 12.08 -11.31
N SER A 165 17.80 12.46 -10.73
CA SER A 165 17.57 13.84 -10.30
C SER A 165 18.44 14.22 -9.09
N GLU A 166 19.24 15.29 -9.20
CA GLU A 166 20.13 15.74 -8.13
C GLU A 166 19.39 16.38 -6.93
N HIS A 167 18.16 16.88 -7.14
CA HIS A 167 17.33 17.54 -6.10
C HIS A 167 15.86 17.11 -6.19
N SER A 168 15.11 17.28 -5.11
CA SER A 168 13.67 16.96 -5.00
C SER A 168 12.91 17.51 -6.21
N THR A 169 12.28 16.66 -7.00
CA THR A 169 11.69 17.02 -8.32
C THR A 169 10.34 17.76 -8.22
N GLY A 170 10.13 18.53 -7.16
CA GLY A 170 8.85 19.20 -6.88
C GLY A 170 7.79 18.28 -6.29
N GLY A 171 6.62 18.84 -5.95
CA GLY A 171 5.55 18.11 -5.26
C GLY A 171 5.68 18.18 -3.74
N ILE A 172 5.32 17.11 -3.04
CA ILE A 172 5.24 17.12 -1.56
C ILE A 172 6.59 17.35 -0.88
N ASP A 173 7.69 16.85 -1.46
CA ASP A 173 9.03 17.04 -0.92
C ASP A 173 9.37 18.54 -0.81
N SER A 174 9.00 19.35 -1.81
CA SER A 174 9.21 20.81 -1.78
C SER A 174 8.35 21.54 -0.73
N ILE A 175 7.19 20.98 -0.42
CA ILE A 175 6.29 21.51 0.61
C ILE A 175 6.88 21.22 1.99
N ILE A 176 7.41 20.02 2.19
CA ILE A 176 8.08 19.61 3.43
C ILE A 176 9.29 20.53 3.69
N ASP A 177 10.12 20.77 2.68
CA ASP A 177 11.27 21.69 2.76
C ASP A 177 10.83 23.14 3.06
N GLY A 178 9.68 23.55 2.52
CA GLY A 178 9.07 24.84 2.82
C GLY A 178 8.62 24.95 4.28
N PHE A 179 7.94 23.92 4.81
CA PHE A 179 7.51 23.87 6.21
C PHE A 179 8.69 23.94 7.18
N ALA A 180 9.83 23.33 6.84
CA ALA A 180 11.04 23.35 7.67
C ALA A 180 11.61 24.77 7.89
N LYS A 181 11.33 25.71 6.99
CA LYS A 181 11.81 27.11 7.06
C LYS A 181 10.89 28.04 7.87
N ILE A 182 9.69 27.58 8.24
CA ILE A 182 8.70 28.40 8.96
C ILE A 182 9.06 28.49 10.45
N PRO A 183 8.99 29.68 11.07
CA PRO A 183 9.17 29.82 12.51
C PRO A 183 8.23 28.92 13.32
N ARG A 184 8.76 28.29 14.38
CA ARG A 184 8.05 27.27 15.18
C ARG A 184 6.62 27.66 15.60
N PRO A 185 6.33 28.88 16.12
CA PRO A 185 4.96 29.24 16.53
C PRO A 185 3.95 29.22 15.38
N ILE A 186 4.38 29.70 14.21
CA ILE A 186 3.54 29.73 13.00
C ILE A 186 3.32 28.30 12.50
N LEU A 187 4.37 27.48 12.47
CA LEU A 187 4.30 26.09 12.04
C LEU A 187 3.33 25.27 12.91
N MET A 188 3.35 25.45 14.23
CA MET A 188 2.42 24.79 15.14
C MET A 188 0.95 25.13 14.83
N VAL A 189 0.66 26.40 14.57
CA VAL A 189 -0.71 26.84 14.22
C VAL A 189 -1.11 26.30 12.85
N ALA A 190 -0.23 26.37 11.87
CA ALA A 190 -0.46 25.84 10.53
C ALA A 190 -0.79 24.33 10.56
N LEU A 191 0.01 23.52 11.27
CA LEU A 191 -0.23 22.09 11.39
C LEU A 191 -1.52 21.77 12.14
N LYS A 192 -1.91 22.56 13.16
CA LYS A 192 -3.21 22.42 13.82
C LYS A 192 -4.37 22.67 12.85
N ILE A 193 -4.27 23.68 12.00
CA ILE A 193 -5.27 23.97 10.96
C ILE A 193 -5.34 22.83 9.95
N VAL A 194 -4.19 22.32 9.47
CA VAL A 194 -4.15 21.18 8.54
C VAL A 194 -4.83 19.95 9.16
N ARG A 195 -4.51 19.60 10.41
CA ARG A 195 -5.13 18.48 11.11
C ARG A 195 -6.64 18.68 11.33
N TRP A 196 -7.07 19.90 11.61
CA TRP A 196 -8.50 20.22 11.76
C TRP A 196 -9.25 20.10 10.42
N LEU A 197 -8.67 20.62 9.33
CA LEU A 197 -9.23 20.46 7.98
C LEU A 197 -9.30 18.99 7.58
N ASP A 198 -8.24 18.23 7.88
CA ASP A 198 -8.19 16.80 7.58
C ASP A 198 -9.20 16.00 8.41
N PHE A 199 -9.46 16.37 9.67
CA PHE A 199 -10.53 15.77 10.48
C PHE A 199 -11.90 15.90 9.79
N TRP A 200 -12.17 17.03 9.14
CA TRP A 200 -13.41 17.30 8.41
C TRP A 200 -13.38 16.88 6.93
N GLY A 201 -12.28 16.32 6.43
CA GLY A 201 -12.13 15.94 5.02
C GLY A 201 -12.01 17.09 4.04
N LYS A 202 -11.59 18.26 4.53
CA LYS A 202 -11.39 19.50 3.76
C LYS A 202 -9.91 19.83 3.55
N ASN A 203 -9.02 18.84 3.69
CA ASN A 203 -7.58 19.08 3.53
C ASN A 203 -7.23 19.47 2.08
N LEU A 204 -6.22 20.31 1.93
CA LEU A 204 -5.78 20.81 0.63
C LEU A 204 -5.17 19.67 -0.19
N LYS A 205 -5.52 19.63 -1.49
CA LYS A 205 -5.03 18.59 -2.42
C LYS A 205 -3.50 18.56 -2.50
N VAL A 206 -2.92 19.74 -2.54
CA VAL A 206 -1.47 19.97 -2.58
C VAL A 206 -0.73 19.38 -1.37
N LEU A 207 -1.41 19.19 -0.22
CA LEU A 207 -0.79 18.62 0.99
C LEU A 207 -0.92 17.09 1.10
N THR A 208 -1.76 16.46 0.29
CA THR A 208 -2.02 15.00 0.39
C THR A 208 -1.56 14.25 -0.84
N ASP A 209 -1.55 14.92 -2.00
CA ASP A 209 -1.18 14.29 -3.26
C ASP A 209 0.32 14.00 -3.25
N GLY A 210 0.67 12.74 -3.49
CA GLY A 210 2.05 12.26 -3.36
C GLY A 210 2.50 11.98 -1.93
N ASP A 211 1.65 12.23 -0.91
CA ASP A 211 1.96 11.86 0.47
C ASP A 211 1.71 10.36 0.70
N PRO A 212 2.74 9.58 1.08
CA PRO A 212 2.59 8.18 1.44
C PRO A 212 1.53 7.93 2.51
N ASN A 213 1.36 8.86 3.45
CA ASN A 213 0.40 8.70 4.53
C ASN A 213 -1.06 8.82 4.05
N TYR A 214 -1.32 9.33 2.85
CA TYR A 214 -2.66 9.39 2.25
C TYR A 214 -2.89 8.32 1.17
N THR A 215 -2.00 7.35 1.05
CA THR A 215 -2.18 6.18 0.19
C THR A 215 -2.89 5.04 0.88
N THR A 216 -3.25 4.00 0.13
CA THR A 216 -3.90 2.80 0.69
C THR A 216 -2.96 2.06 1.63
N VAL A 217 -1.73 1.83 1.17
CA VAL A 217 -0.70 1.14 1.92
C VAL A 217 0.65 1.79 1.67
N LEU A 218 1.43 1.91 2.75
CA LEU A 218 2.84 2.28 2.69
C LEU A 218 3.67 0.99 2.80
N LEU A 219 4.49 0.75 1.78
CA LEU A 219 5.40 -0.37 1.66
C LEU A 219 6.83 0.10 1.98
N SER A 220 7.55 -0.70 2.76
CA SER A 220 8.96 -0.49 3.04
C SER A 220 9.78 -1.69 2.55
N ASN A 221 10.66 -1.44 1.57
CA ASN A 221 11.55 -2.46 1.01
C ASN A 221 12.87 -2.53 1.79
N LEU A 222 12.82 -3.17 2.95
CA LEU A 222 13.99 -3.36 3.82
C LEU A 222 14.99 -4.37 3.23
N GLY A 223 14.52 -5.27 2.36
CA GLY A 223 15.39 -6.14 1.58
C GLY A 223 16.40 -5.41 0.69
N SER A 224 16.09 -4.20 0.23
CA SER A 224 17.01 -3.38 -0.57
C SER A 224 18.23 -2.85 0.20
N ILE A 225 18.17 -2.86 1.53
CA ILE A 225 19.23 -2.42 2.45
C ILE A 225 19.71 -3.58 3.35
N HIS A 226 19.41 -4.83 2.98
CA HIS A 226 19.78 -6.03 3.72
C HIS A 226 19.30 -6.05 5.18
N CYS A 227 18.12 -5.48 5.44
CA CYS A 227 17.49 -5.47 6.75
C CYS A 227 16.33 -6.50 6.81
N PRO A 228 16.13 -7.20 7.94
CA PRO A 228 14.95 -8.04 8.13
C PRO A 228 13.67 -7.19 8.15
N SER A 229 12.52 -7.85 8.07
CA SER A 229 11.25 -7.15 8.29
C SER A 229 11.18 -6.63 9.73
N VAL A 230 10.65 -5.42 9.91
CA VAL A 230 10.51 -4.79 11.23
C VAL A 230 9.08 -4.37 11.48
N TYR A 231 8.75 -4.20 12.76
CA TYR A 231 7.54 -3.47 13.14
C TYR A 231 7.62 -2.02 12.65
N HIS A 232 6.61 -1.59 11.89
CA HIS A 232 6.47 -0.19 11.52
C HIS A 232 5.06 0.29 11.88
N HIS A 233 4.98 1.26 12.78
CA HIS A 233 3.72 1.84 13.25
C HIS A 233 2.92 2.46 12.09
N LEU A 234 1.61 2.60 12.28
CA LEU A 234 0.75 3.50 11.56
C LEU A 234 1.01 4.95 12.00
N ASN A 235 0.64 5.90 11.14
CA ASN A 235 0.78 7.31 11.44
C ASN A 235 -0.57 7.93 11.85
N ASN A 236 -0.55 8.76 12.88
CA ASN A 236 -1.73 9.56 13.28
C ASN A 236 -2.00 10.73 12.32
N TYR A 237 -1.03 11.06 11.47
CA TYR A 237 -1.18 11.94 10.32
C TYR A 237 -1.46 11.13 9.06
N GLY A 238 -2.35 11.62 8.19
CA GLY A 238 -2.74 10.94 6.95
C GLY A 238 -4.00 10.11 7.08
N THR A 239 -4.21 9.20 6.14
CA THR A 239 -5.36 8.29 6.03
C THR A 239 -4.99 6.83 5.74
N ASN A 240 -3.71 6.44 5.75
CA ASN A 240 -3.32 5.04 5.54
C ASN A 240 -3.73 4.17 6.75
N SER A 241 -4.13 2.93 6.47
CA SER A 241 -4.51 1.94 7.48
C SER A 241 -3.67 0.67 7.40
N LEU A 242 -2.68 0.66 6.50
CA LEU A 242 -1.80 -0.46 6.24
C LEU A 242 -0.38 0.04 6.08
N MET A 243 0.52 -0.60 6.81
CA MET A 243 1.96 -0.47 6.67
C MET A 243 2.53 -1.87 6.50
N VAL A 244 3.29 -2.11 5.43
CA VAL A 244 3.90 -3.41 5.18
C VAL A 244 5.41 -3.26 5.00
N THR A 245 6.16 -4.01 5.78
CA THR A 245 7.62 -4.12 5.73
C THR A 245 7.99 -5.44 5.08
N ILE A 246 8.87 -5.38 4.08
CA ILE A 246 9.32 -6.53 3.31
C ILE A 246 10.81 -6.69 3.59
N GLY A 247 11.16 -7.79 4.26
CA GLY A 247 12.52 -8.12 4.66
C GLY A 247 13.41 -8.59 3.52
N THR A 248 14.61 -9.00 3.90
CA THR A 248 15.60 -9.55 2.98
C THR A 248 15.26 -10.99 2.59
N LEU A 249 15.36 -11.29 1.29
CA LEU A 249 15.29 -12.66 0.78
C LEU A 249 16.47 -13.46 1.35
N HIS A 250 16.19 -14.57 2.02
CA HIS A 250 17.20 -15.42 2.62
C HIS A 250 16.82 -16.90 2.54
N LYS A 251 17.78 -17.78 2.85
CA LYS A 251 17.56 -19.22 2.90
C LYS A 251 17.17 -19.64 4.30
N GLU A 252 16.13 -20.44 4.45
CA GLU A 252 15.70 -21.02 5.72
C GLU A 252 15.34 -22.50 5.54
N GLU A 253 15.63 -23.33 6.55
CA GLU A 253 15.17 -24.72 6.57
C GLU A 253 13.70 -24.75 7.02
N MET A 254 12.80 -25.16 6.12
CA MET A 254 11.37 -25.26 6.41
C MET A 254 10.90 -26.72 6.40
N LEU A 255 9.94 -27.03 7.27
CA LEU A 255 9.24 -28.32 7.27
C LEU A 255 8.12 -28.29 6.23
N MET A 256 8.21 -29.19 5.26
CA MET A 256 7.22 -29.33 4.20
C MET A 256 5.98 -30.10 4.67
N PRO A 257 4.84 -30.02 3.95
CA PRO A 257 3.63 -30.78 4.30
C PRO A 257 3.82 -32.31 4.34
N ASP A 258 4.81 -32.83 3.62
CA ASP A 258 5.17 -34.26 3.59
C ASP A 258 6.08 -34.67 4.77
N GLY A 259 6.42 -33.73 5.67
CA GLY A 259 7.30 -33.95 6.82
C GLY A 259 8.80 -33.89 6.48
N THR A 260 9.18 -33.60 5.22
CA THR A 260 10.58 -33.43 4.84
C THR A 260 11.08 -32.02 5.19
N LYS A 261 12.37 -31.91 5.52
CA LYS A 261 13.05 -30.62 5.71
C LYS A 261 13.68 -30.20 4.40
N GLN A 262 13.40 -28.98 3.96
CA GLN A 262 13.96 -28.44 2.73
C GLN A 262 14.46 -27.02 2.95
N ILE A 263 15.59 -26.67 2.33
CA ILE A 263 16.09 -25.30 2.30
C ILE A 263 15.27 -24.52 1.26
N ARG A 264 14.56 -23.49 1.70
CA ARG A 264 13.67 -22.65 0.90
C ARG A 264 14.18 -21.22 0.82
N ASP A 265 13.85 -20.52 -0.26
CA ASP A 265 13.98 -19.07 -0.35
C ASP A 265 12.77 -18.44 0.33
N VAL A 266 12.99 -17.66 1.38
CA VAL A 266 11.92 -17.08 2.19
C VAL A 266 12.08 -15.56 2.35
N ILE A 267 10.97 -14.90 2.62
CA ILE A 267 10.91 -13.48 2.94
C ILE A 267 10.06 -13.26 4.19
N ASP A 268 10.60 -12.51 5.14
CA ASP A 268 9.82 -11.99 6.26
C ASP A 268 8.93 -10.84 5.78
N LEU A 269 7.63 -10.94 6.08
CA LEU A 269 6.66 -9.88 5.85
C LEU A 269 6.08 -9.43 7.19
N GLY A 270 6.26 -8.15 7.49
CA GLY A 270 5.63 -7.48 8.62
C GLY A 270 4.47 -6.63 8.12
N ALA A 271 3.32 -6.68 8.78
CA ALA A 271 2.16 -5.89 8.44
C ALA A 271 1.54 -5.29 9.70
N THR A 272 1.48 -3.96 9.77
CA THR A 272 0.73 -3.23 10.79
C THR A 272 -0.55 -2.70 10.18
N LEU A 273 -1.67 -3.03 10.80
CA LEU A 273 -3.02 -2.81 10.30
C LEU A 273 -3.87 -2.06 11.32
N ASP A 274 -4.78 -1.21 10.85
CA ASP A 274 -5.76 -0.53 11.72
C ASP A 274 -6.90 -1.50 12.07
N GLU A 275 -6.98 -2.00 13.29
CA GLU A 275 -8.00 -2.99 13.69
C GLU A 275 -9.44 -2.49 13.49
N ARG A 276 -9.64 -1.16 13.37
CA ARG A 276 -10.96 -0.59 13.16
C ARG A 276 -11.50 -0.88 11.75
N ILE A 277 -10.66 -1.21 10.77
CA ILE A 277 -11.11 -1.44 9.38
C ILE A 277 -11.65 -2.85 9.13
N ALA A 278 -11.13 -3.85 9.85
CA ALA A 278 -11.59 -5.24 9.80
C ALA A 278 -11.08 -6.04 11.02
N ASP A 279 -11.62 -7.25 11.21
CA ASP A 279 -11.19 -8.17 12.27
C ASP A 279 -9.93 -8.99 11.88
N GLY A 280 -9.30 -9.62 12.89
CA GLY A 280 -8.10 -10.43 12.71
C GLY A 280 -8.27 -11.63 11.80
N PHE A 281 -9.47 -12.23 11.74
CA PHE A 281 -9.76 -13.35 10.83
C PHE A 281 -9.72 -12.88 9.37
N TYR A 282 -10.26 -11.69 9.11
CA TYR A 282 -10.19 -11.05 7.81
C TYR A 282 -8.73 -10.74 7.42
N PHE A 283 -7.93 -10.20 8.34
CA PHE A 283 -6.51 -9.92 8.07
C PHE A 283 -5.69 -11.17 7.76
N ALA A 284 -5.80 -12.22 8.59
CA ALA A 284 -5.08 -13.47 8.40
C ALA A 284 -5.41 -14.13 7.04
N ARG A 285 -6.68 -14.12 6.64
CA ARG A 285 -7.13 -14.66 5.35
C ARG A 285 -6.69 -13.81 4.17
N SER A 286 -6.62 -12.48 4.33
CA SER A 286 -6.06 -11.61 3.31
C SER A 286 -4.59 -11.96 3.02
N LEU A 287 -3.80 -12.26 4.05
CA LEU A 287 -2.41 -12.66 3.87
C LEU A 287 -2.25 -14.01 3.17
N LYS A 288 -3.18 -14.96 3.39
CA LYS A 288 -3.17 -16.24 2.67
C LYS A 288 -3.20 -16.05 1.15
N LEU A 289 -3.91 -15.04 0.64
CA LEU A 289 -3.90 -14.72 -0.79
C LEU A 289 -2.50 -14.27 -1.26
N VAL A 290 -1.81 -13.44 -0.49
CA VAL A 290 -0.43 -13.04 -0.84
C VAL A 290 0.49 -14.26 -0.89
N LYS A 291 0.39 -15.16 0.10
CA LYS A 291 1.14 -16.44 0.10
C LYS A 291 0.80 -17.31 -1.11
N HIS A 292 -0.47 -17.40 -1.46
CA HIS A 292 -0.93 -18.14 -2.63
C HIS A 292 -0.33 -17.57 -3.93
N ILE A 293 -0.32 -16.25 -4.09
CA ILE A 293 0.30 -15.59 -5.26
C ILE A 293 1.82 -15.84 -5.30
N PHE A 294 2.49 -15.91 -4.15
CA PHE A 294 3.94 -16.23 -4.11
C PHE A 294 4.23 -17.70 -4.48
N ALA A 295 3.33 -18.61 -4.13
CA ALA A 295 3.40 -20.01 -4.54
C ALA A 295 3.02 -20.24 -6.01
N HIS A 296 2.20 -19.34 -6.58
CA HIS A 296 1.67 -19.38 -7.96
C HIS A 296 1.97 -18.07 -8.70
N PRO A 297 3.25 -17.78 -8.98
CA PRO A 297 3.68 -16.48 -9.51
C PRO A 297 3.14 -16.16 -10.91
N GLU A 298 2.67 -17.15 -11.68
CA GLU A 298 1.99 -16.97 -12.96
C GLU A 298 0.70 -16.11 -12.84
N LEU A 299 0.11 -16.01 -11.65
CA LEU A 299 -1.01 -15.12 -11.38
C LEU A 299 -0.63 -13.64 -11.55
N LEU A 300 0.66 -13.30 -11.43
CA LEU A 300 1.16 -11.95 -11.59
C LEU A 300 1.24 -11.51 -13.06
N ASP A 301 1.14 -12.44 -14.01
CA ASP A 301 1.08 -12.14 -15.44
C ASP A 301 -0.33 -11.83 -15.94
N ARG A 302 -1.34 -12.09 -15.12
CA ARG A 302 -2.72 -11.72 -15.43
C ARG A 302 -2.94 -10.21 -15.22
N PRO A 303 -3.95 -9.60 -15.85
CA PRO A 303 -4.39 -8.24 -15.55
C PRO A 303 -4.74 -8.05 -14.07
N PHE A 304 -4.29 -6.96 -13.45
CA PHE A 304 -4.51 -6.63 -12.03
C PHE A 304 -5.98 -6.77 -11.59
N ALA A 305 -6.92 -6.32 -12.43
CA ALA A 305 -8.34 -6.38 -12.10
C ALA A 305 -8.92 -7.79 -12.16
N GLU A 306 -8.27 -8.75 -12.83
CA GLU A 306 -8.74 -10.13 -12.92
C GLU A 306 -8.63 -10.82 -11.54
N PRO A 307 -9.69 -11.50 -11.05
CA PRO A 307 -9.62 -12.26 -9.81
C PRO A 307 -8.56 -13.36 -9.86
N SER A 308 -7.88 -13.59 -8.74
CA SER A 308 -6.92 -14.70 -8.58
C SER A 308 -7.59 -16.08 -8.67
N GLY A 309 -8.89 -16.16 -8.42
CA GLY A 309 -9.61 -17.43 -8.23
C GLY A 309 -9.35 -18.08 -6.87
N PHE A 310 -8.63 -17.40 -5.97
CA PHE A 310 -8.36 -17.89 -4.62
C PHE A 310 -9.65 -17.93 -3.79
N THR A 311 -9.98 -19.11 -3.29
CA THR A 311 -11.12 -19.28 -2.39
C THR A 311 -10.69 -18.94 -0.97
N PHE A 312 -11.33 -17.91 -0.42
CA PHE A 312 -11.27 -17.66 1.00
C PHE A 312 -12.18 -18.68 1.72
N GLU A 313 -11.69 -19.92 1.90
CA GLU A 313 -12.15 -20.87 2.94
C GLU A 313 -11.30 -20.88 4.23
#